data_AF-A0AAV5HJ01-F1
#
_entry.id   AF-A0AAV5HJ01-F1
#
_cell.length_a   1.000
_cell.length_b   1.000
_cell.length_c   1.000
_cell.angle_alpha   90.00
_cell.angle_beta   90.00
_cell.angle_gamma   90.00
#
_symmetry.space_group_name_H-M   'P 1'
#
loop_
_entity.id
_entity.type
_entity.pdbx_description
1 polymer ?
#
loop_
_entity_poly.entity_id
_entity_poly.type
_entity_poly.pdbx_seq_one_letter_code
_entity_poly.pdbx_strand_id
1 'polypeptide(L)'
;MSVSLTVMTFNLHEDQPEGSPNSWEKRRDLCISVITSYSPMILCTQRGVKSQLDYLQQGLPGYDQFGISRKGAQDTSDEHCSIFYDKEKVELLEGGTFWLSESPSVPGSKSWGSVVPCIATWVISFFFKLYNFHLLSC
;
A
#
# COMPACT_ATOMS: atom_id res chain seq x y z
N MET A 1 16.58 20.29 16.93
CA MET A 1 15.52 19.28 17.14
C MET A 1 15.68 18.23 16.06
N SER A 2 15.73 16.95 16.43
CA SER A 2 15.72 15.85 15.47
C SER A 2 14.26 15.50 15.17
N VAL A 3 13.87 15.46 13.90
CA VAL A 3 12.57 14.94 13.48
C VAL A 3 12.74 13.43 13.34
N SER A 4 12.05 12.66 14.19
CA SER A 4 12.05 11.20 14.11
C SER A 4 10.96 10.74 13.14
N LEU A 5 11.33 9.96 12.13
CA LEU A 5 10.39 9.38 11.17
C LEU A 5 10.23 7.89 11.47
N THR A 6 9.02 7.44 11.78
CA THR A 6 8.70 6.01 11.93
C THR A 6 8.01 5.49 10.68
N VAL A 7 8.58 4.46 10.06
CA VAL A 7 8.07 3.86 8.83
C VAL A 7 7.88 2.36 9.05
N MET A 8 6.75 1.84 8.59
CA MET A 8 6.45 0.41 8.55
C MET A 8 6.24 -0.04 7.11
N THR A 9 6.79 -1.19 6.74
CA THR A 9 6.40 -1.91 5.51
C THR A 9 5.70 -3.20 5.91
N PHE A 10 4.52 -3.45 5.35
CA PHE A 10 3.67 -4.56 5.76
C PHE A 10 2.90 -5.15 4.58
N ASN A 11 3.34 -6.32 4.13
CA ASN A 11 2.64 -7.06 3.10
C ASN A 11 1.37 -7.67 3.69
N LEU A 12 0.22 -7.32 3.12
CA LEU A 12 -1.06 -7.77 3.63
C LEU A 12 -1.39 -9.19 3.22
N HIS A 13 -0.66 -9.81 2.30
CA HIS A 13 -0.93 -11.14 1.77
C HIS A 13 -2.32 -11.27 1.11
N GLU A 14 -2.47 -12.23 0.20
CA GLU A 14 -3.77 -12.52 -0.40
C GLU A 14 -4.79 -13.00 0.64
N ASP A 15 -6.06 -12.82 0.30
CA ASP A 15 -7.12 -13.47 1.04
C ASP A 15 -7.10 -14.98 0.76
N GLN A 16 -7.32 -15.77 1.80
CA GLN A 16 -7.40 -17.22 1.74
C GLN A 16 -8.87 -17.63 1.92
N PRO A 17 -9.30 -18.82 1.44
CA PRO A 17 -10.68 -19.27 1.60
C PRO A 17 -11.18 -19.17 3.04
N GLU A 18 -12.46 -18.88 3.25
CA GLU A 18 -13.05 -18.60 4.58
C GLU A 18 -12.73 -19.67 5.66
N GLY A 19 -12.66 -20.93 5.25
CA GLY A 19 -12.29 -22.05 6.14
C GLY A 19 -10.83 -22.04 6.60
N SER A 20 -9.93 -21.37 5.88
CA SER A 20 -8.51 -21.27 6.22
C SER A 20 -8.31 -20.54 7.55
N PRO A 21 -7.36 -20.95 8.41
CA PRO A 21 -6.97 -20.16 9.57
C PRO A 21 -6.36 -18.80 9.19
N ASN A 22 -5.88 -18.66 7.94
CA ASN A 22 -5.23 -17.46 7.42
C ASN A 22 -6.14 -16.62 6.50
N SER A 23 -7.46 -16.84 6.53
CA SER A 23 -8.40 -15.97 5.81
C SER A 23 -8.31 -14.53 6.31
N TRP A 24 -8.59 -13.56 5.44
CA TRP A 24 -8.57 -12.14 5.76
C TRP A 24 -9.46 -11.84 6.97
N GLU A 25 -10.65 -12.41 7.02
CA GLU A 25 -11.61 -12.22 8.11
C GLU A 25 -11.00 -12.54 9.48
N LYS A 26 -10.18 -13.59 9.59
CA LYS A 26 -9.56 -14.01 10.84
C LYS A 26 -8.33 -13.19 11.23
N ARG A 27 -7.73 -12.47 10.29
CA ARG A 27 -6.47 -11.73 10.51
C ARG A 27 -6.59 -10.21 10.43
N ARG A 28 -7.68 -9.67 9.88
CA ARG A 28 -7.87 -8.22 9.68
C ARG A 28 -7.73 -7.41 10.97
N ASP A 29 -8.27 -7.91 12.08
CA ASP A 29 -8.18 -7.24 13.38
C ASP A 29 -6.80 -7.33 14.00
N LEU A 30 -6.09 -8.43 13.76
CA LEU A 30 -4.69 -8.59 14.15
C LEU A 30 -3.80 -7.62 13.36
N CYS A 31 -4.07 -7.43 12.07
CA CYS A 31 -3.36 -6.43 11.26
C CYS A 31 -3.53 -5.02 11.85
N ILE A 32 -4.76 -4.60 12.16
CA ILE A 32 -5.02 -3.32 12.84
C ILE A 32 -4.28 -3.23 14.17
N SER A 33 -4.36 -4.27 14.99
CA SER A 33 -3.72 -4.30 16.31
C SER A 33 -2.20 -4.15 16.21
N VAL A 34 -1.57 -4.81 15.24
CA VAL A 34 -0.13 -4.66 14.99
C VAL A 34 0.19 -3.23 14.56
N ILE A 35 -0.49 -2.70 13.53
CA ILE A 35 -0.24 -1.35 13.01
C ILE A 35 -0.40 -0.30 14.12
N THR A 36 -1.49 -0.37 14.89
CA THR A 36 -1.77 0.58 15.98
C THR A 36 -0.80 0.44 17.15
N SER A 37 -0.31 -0.76 17.47
CA SER A 37 0.67 -0.97 18.54
C SER A 37 2.02 -0.29 18.27
N TYR A 38 2.43 -0.20 17.00
CA TYR A 38 3.65 0.49 16.59
C TYR A 38 3.42 1.96 16.21
N SER A 39 2.18 2.33 15.83
CA SER A 39 1.76 3.69 15.44
C SER A 39 2.76 4.40 14.50
N PRO A 40 3.07 3.80 13.34
CA PRO A 40 4.06 4.37 12.42
C PRO A 40 3.54 5.64 11.75
N MET A 41 4.35 6.68 11.60
CA MET A 41 3.95 7.87 10.82
C MET A 41 3.58 7.53 9.38
N ILE A 42 4.21 6.50 8.84
CA ILE A 42 4.01 6.02 7.47
C ILE A 42 3.90 4.50 7.47
N LEU A 43 2.85 3.97 6.84
CA LEU A 43 2.65 2.55 6.61
C LEU A 43 2.60 2.27 5.11
N CYS A 44 3.54 1.49 4.61
CA CYS A 44 3.58 0.99 3.24
C CYS A 44 2.99 -0.41 3.19
N THR A 45 1.89 -0.62 2.47
CA THR A 45 1.29 -1.94 2.29
C THR A 45 1.56 -2.51 0.90
N GLN A 46 1.68 -3.83 0.81
CA GLN A 46 1.75 -4.54 -0.47
C GLN A 46 0.67 -5.61 -0.53
N ARG A 47 0.26 -5.98 -1.75
CA ARG A 47 -0.77 -7.00 -2.04
C ARG A 47 -2.16 -6.69 -1.48
N GLY A 48 -2.39 -5.46 -1.01
CA GLY A 48 -3.70 -5.05 -0.53
C GLY A 48 -4.67 -4.93 -1.69
N VAL A 49 -5.79 -5.65 -1.62
CA VAL A 49 -6.95 -5.39 -2.49
C VAL A 49 -7.87 -4.37 -1.84
N LYS A 50 -8.77 -3.76 -2.63
CA LYS A 50 -9.62 -2.64 -2.17
C LYS A 50 -10.36 -2.92 -0.87
N SER A 51 -10.97 -4.11 -0.72
CA SER A 51 -11.70 -4.48 0.49
C SER A 51 -10.83 -4.55 1.75
N GLN A 52 -9.59 -5.04 1.63
CA GLN A 52 -8.63 -5.08 2.74
C GLN A 52 -8.18 -3.67 3.12
N LEU A 53 -7.85 -2.85 2.12
CA LEU A 53 -7.42 -1.47 2.31
C LEU A 53 -8.52 -0.61 2.93
N ASP A 54 -9.77 -0.79 2.50
CA ASP A 54 -10.92 -0.09 3.07
C ASP A 54 -11.15 -0.46 4.52
N TYR A 55 -10.96 -1.74 4.86
CA TYR A 55 -11.02 -2.18 6.24
C TYR A 55 -9.91 -1.54 7.09
N LEU A 56 -8.68 -1.49 6.55
CA LEU A 56 -7.58 -0.78 7.22
C LEU A 56 -7.90 0.70 7.42
N GLN A 57 -8.42 1.38 6.40
CA GLN A 57 -8.79 2.80 6.47
C GLN A 57 -9.88 3.07 7.51
N GLN A 58 -10.85 2.16 7.66
CA GLN A 58 -11.89 2.25 8.71
C GLN A 58 -11.29 2.07 10.11
N GLY A 59 -10.35 1.14 10.28
CA GLY A 59 -9.67 0.89 11.56
C GLY A 59 -8.56 1.89 11.91
N LEU A 60 -8.15 2.73 10.95
CA LEU A 60 -7.07 3.71 11.08
C LEU A 60 -7.56 5.13 10.75
N PRO A 61 -8.56 5.68 11.48
CA PRO A 61 -9.19 6.96 11.10
C PRO A 61 -8.24 8.17 11.10
N GLY A 62 -7.13 8.10 11.85
CA GLY A 62 -6.07 9.12 11.88
C GLY A 62 -5.15 9.09 10.65
N TYR A 63 -5.26 8.09 9.79
CA TYR A 63 -4.46 7.96 8.59
C TYR A 63 -5.26 8.35 7.36
N ASP A 64 -4.56 8.86 6.35
CA ASP A 64 -5.05 8.90 4.98
C ASP A 64 -4.24 7.91 4.12
N GLN A 65 -4.80 7.54 2.96
CA GLN A 65 -4.23 6.56 2.04
C GLN A 65 -3.95 7.18 0.68
N PHE A 66 -2.79 6.86 0.10
CA PHE A 66 -2.40 7.18 -1.26
C PHE A 66 -2.01 5.93 -2.06
N GLY A 67 -2.33 5.92 -3.36
CA GLY A 67 -1.99 4.85 -4.29
C GLY A 67 -3.20 4.31 -5.05
N ILE A 68 -2.93 3.68 -6.20
CA ILE A 68 -3.94 3.11 -7.09
C ILE A 68 -3.69 1.62 -7.33
N SER A 69 -4.71 0.93 -7.85
CA SER A 69 -4.60 -0.47 -8.29
C SER A 69 -3.51 -0.60 -9.36
N ARG A 70 -2.84 -1.76 -9.37
CA ARG A 70 -1.90 -2.13 -10.43
C ARG A 70 -2.53 -2.24 -11.82
N LYS A 71 -3.85 -2.18 -11.95
CA LYS A 71 -4.56 -2.07 -13.24
C LYS A 71 -4.97 -0.65 -13.61
N GLY A 72 -4.75 0.33 -12.73
CA GLY A 72 -5.02 1.74 -12.96
C GLY A 72 -6.04 2.34 -11.99
N ALA A 73 -6.21 3.66 -12.04
CA ALA A 73 -7.01 4.42 -11.06
C ALA A 73 -8.52 4.12 -11.11
N GLN A 74 -9.04 3.62 -12.23
CA GLN A 74 -10.45 3.24 -12.40
C GLN A 74 -10.73 1.79 -11.98
N ASP A 75 -9.68 1.02 -11.68
CA ASP A 75 -9.80 -0.37 -11.23
C ASP A 75 -9.72 -0.45 -9.71
N THR A 76 -10.59 -1.27 -9.13
CA THR A 76 -10.58 -1.61 -7.70
C THR A 76 -10.46 -3.10 -7.45
N SER A 77 -10.32 -3.90 -8.52
CA SER A 77 -10.38 -5.37 -8.46
C SER A 77 -9.05 -6.03 -8.13
N ASP A 78 -7.94 -5.29 -8.20
CA ASP A 78 -6.59 -5.84 -8.12
C ASP A 78 -5.73 -5.24 -6.98
N GLU A 79 -4.52 -5.77 -6.82
CA GLU A 79 -3.58 -5.42 -5.77
C GLU A 79 -3.03 -3.99 -5.90
N HIS A 80 -2.76 -3.36 -4.75
CA HIS A 80 -2.15 -2.05 -4.63
C HIS A 80 -0.80 -2.14 -3.89
N CYS A 81 0.03 -1.12 -4.09
CA CYS A 81 1.13 -0.78 -3.20
C CYS A 81 0.78 0.54 -2.49
N SER A 82 -0.15 0.49 -1.54
CA SER A 82 -0.69 1.71 -0.90
C SER A 82 0.25 2.27 0.16
N ILE A 83 0.20 3.58 0.35
CA ILE A 83 0.94 4.30 1.39
C ILE A 83 -0.11 4.97 2.28
N PHE A 84 -0.19 4.54 3.53
CA PHE A 84 -0.94 5.21 4.58
C PHE A 84 -0.01 6.17 5.33
N TYR A 85 -0.53 7.33 5.73
CA TYR A 85 0.23 8.32 6.49
C TYR A 85 -0.63 8.99 7.55
N ASP A 86 -0.03 9.30 8.70
CA ASP A 86 -0.67 10.02 9.80
C ASP A 86 -0.94 11.47 9.38
N LYS A 87 -2.22 11.85 9.31
CA LYS A 87 -2.67 13.16 8.81
C LYS A 87 -2.16 14.35 9.61
N GLU A 88 -1.87 14.15 10.89
CA GLU A 88 -1.42 15.24 11.77
C GLU A 88 0.09 15.46 11.66
N LYS A 89 0.83 14.46 11.17
CA LYS A 89 2.30 14.47 11.16
C LYS A 89 2.91 14.52 9.77
N VAL A 90 2.14 14.17 8.74
CA VAL A 90 2.63 14.08 7.36
C VAL A 90 1.70 14.84 6.42
N GLU A 91 2.26 15.84 5.75
CA GLU A 91 1.63 16.50 4.62
C GLU A 91 2.19 15.92 3.32
N LEU A 92 1.30 15.43 2.45
CA LEU A 92 1.63 14.92 1.14
C LEU A 92 1.58 16.08 0.13
N LEU A 93 2.72 16.38 -0.50
CA LEU A 93 2.85 17.47 -1.47
C LEU A 93 2.61 17.00 -2.90
N GLU A 94 3.16 15.83 -3.22
CA GLU A 94 3.05 15.22 -4.53
C GLU A 94 3.10 13.71 -4.37
N GLY A 95 2.49 12.98 -5.29
CA GLY A 95 2.61 11.55 -5.36
C GLY A 95 2.15 11.01 -6.70
N GLY A 96 2.49 9.75 -6.95
CA GLY A 96 2.03 9.05 -8.12
C GLY A 96 2.25 7.54 -8.01
N THR A 97 1.73 6.83 -9.00
CA THR A 97 2.01 5.42 -9.21
C THR A 97 2.46 5.24 -10.64
N PHE A 98 3.54 4.49 -10.84
CA PHE A 98 4.03 4.11 -12.16
C PHE A 98 4.25 2.61 -12.23
N TRP A 99 4.21 2.09 -13.45
CA TRP A 99 4.40 0.68 -13.72
C TRP A 99 5.88 0.37 -13.91
N LEU A 100 6.33 -0.72 -13.30
CA LEU A 100 7.66 -1.27 -13.48
C LEU A 100 7.68 -2.02 -14.81
N SER A 101 7.76 -1.25 -15.90
CA SER A 101 7.75 -1.74 -17.27
C SER A 101 8.50 -0.78 -18.20
N GLU A 102 8.67 -1.15 -19.46
CA GLU A 102 9.17 -0.29 -20.53
C GLU A 102 8.20 0.87 -20.87
N SER A 103 6.97 0.81 -20.37
CA SER A 103 5.93 1.83 -20.55
C SER A 103 5.35 2.26 -19.20
N PRO A 104 6.14 2.94 -18.35
CA PRO A 104 5.81 3.17 -16.94
C PRO A 104 4.59 4.06 -16.72
N SER A 105 4.15 4.81 -17.73
CA SER A 105 2.95 5.64 -17.70
C SER A 105 1.69 4.93 -18.19
N VAL A 106 1.79 3.67 -18.65
CA VAL A 106 0.67 2.90 -19.21
C VAL A 106 0.12 1.95 -18.15
N PRO A 107 -1.12 2.16 -17.67
CA PRO A 107 -1.74 1.29 -16.69
C PRO A 107 -1.79 -0.18 -17.13
N GLY A 108 -1.41 -1.08 -16.22
CA GLY A 108 -1.40 -2.52 -16.47
C GLY A 108 -0.28 -3.02 -17.38
N SER A 109 0.68 -2.18 -17.76
CA SER A 109 1.82 -2.59 -18.58
C SER A 109 2.73 -3.59 -17.84
N LYS A 110 3.34 -4.49 -18.62
CA LYS A 110 4.21 -5.57 -18.16
C LYS A 110 5.45 -5.65 -19.05
N SER A 111 6.60 -5.94 -18.46
CA SER A 111 7.86 -6.14 -19.18
C SER A 111 8.69 -7.25 -18.54
N TRP A 112 9.77 -7.64 -19.19
CA TRP A 112 10.80 -8.56 -18.68
C TRP A 112 10.28 -9.92 -18.18
N GLY A 113 9.19 -10.42 -18.80
CA GLY A 113 8.61 -11.72 -18.48
C GLY A 113 7.65 -11.72 -17.28
N SER A 114 7.29 -10.54 -16.76
CA SER A 114 6.41 -10.45 -15.61
C SER A 114 5.01 -11.01 -15.85
N VAL A 115 4.51 -11.80 -14.88
CA VAL A 115 3.22 -12.48 -14.97
C VAL A 115 2.06 -11.48 -14.75
N VAL A 116 2.25 -10.53 -13.84
CA VAL A 116 1.26 -9.50 -13.47
C VAL A 116 1.85 -8.09 -13.62
N PRO A 117 1.03 -7.03 -13.75
CA PRO A 117 1.53 -5.67 -13.74
C PRO A 117 2.20 -5.35 -12.41
N CYS A 118 3.37 -4.74 -12.47
CA CYS A 118 4.12 -4.36 -11.28
C CYS A 118 4.12 -2.86 -11.14
N ILE A 119 3.97 -2.37 -9.92
CA ILE A 119 3.85 -0.94 -9.66
C ILE A 119 4.76 -0.50 -8.53
N ALA A 120 5.14 0.78 -8.60
CA ALA A 120 5.67 1.53 -7.49
C ALA A 120 4.79 2.76 -7.26
N THR A 121 4.31 2.91 -6.03
CA THR A 121 3.64 4.13 -5.56
C THR A 121 4.66 4.97 -4.80
N TRP A 122 4.64 6.27 -5.01
CA TRP A 122 5.57 7.18 -4.36
C TRP A 122 4.86 8.44 -3.89
N VAL A 123 5.43 9.04 -2.85
CA VAL A 123 4.96 10.31 -2.28
C VAL A 123 6.16 11.19 -1.93
N ILE A 124 5.96 12.50 -2.02
CA ILE A 124 6.89 13.53 -1.56
C ILE A 124 6.21 14.31 -0.43
N SER A 125 6.96 14.52 0.63
CA SER A 125 6.67 15.47 1.71
C SER A 125 7.83 16.47 1.82
N PHE A 126 7.71 17.49 2.66
CA PHE A 126 8.77 18.49 2.85
C PHE A 126 10.12 17.90 3.25
N PHE A 127 10.11 16.76 3.95
CA PHE A 127 11.30 16.18 4.56
C PHE A 127 11.80 14.92 3.87
N PHE A 128 11.00 14.28 3.01
CA PHE A 128 11.35 12.99 2.43
C PHE A 128 10.66 12.72 1.11
N LYS A 129 11.25 11.79 0.37
CA LYS A 129 10.61 11.07 -0.74
C LYS A 129 10.58 9.59 -0.42
N LEU A 130 9.42 8.97 -0.59
CA LEU A 130 9.19 7.58 -0.26
C LEU A 130 8.66 6.82 -1.47
N TYR A 131 9.12 5.59 -1.64
CA TYR A 131 8.67 4.66 -2.67
C TYR A 131 8.24 3.34 -2.02
N ASN A 132 7.08 2.83 -2.41
CA ASN A 132 6.54 1.54 -2.02
C ASN A 132 6.25 0.71 -3.27
N PHE A 133 6.76 -0.51 -3.32
CA PHE A 133 6.63 -1.40 -4.46
C PHE A 133 6.65 -2.86 -4.02
N HIS A 134 6.22 -3.76 -4.91
CA HIS A 134 6.21 -5.19 -4.65
C HIS A 134 6.79 -5.95 -5.85
N LEU A 135 7.87 -6.71 -5.66
CA LEU A 135 8.58 -7.43 -6.73
C LEU A 135 8.33 -8.94 -6.75
N LEU A 136 7.77 -9.54 -5.71
CA LEU A 136 7.71 -11.01 -5.56
C LEU A 136 6.80 -11.71 -6.58
N SER A 137 5.95 -10.96 -7.28
CA SER A 137 5.09 -11.46 -8.37
C SER A 137 5.43 -10.82 -9.72
N CYS A 138 6.49 -10.00 -9.72
CA CYS A 138 7.09 -9.44 -10.91
C CYS A 138 8.06 -10.47 -11.50
#